data_AF-A0A2P4WWC0-F1
#
_entry.id   AF-A0A2P4WWC0-F1
#
_cell.length_a   1.000
_cell.length_b   1.000
_cell.length_c   1.000
_cell.angle_alpha   90.00
_cell.angle_beta   90.00
_cell.angle_gamma   90.00
#
_symmetry.space_group_name_H-M   'P 1'
#
loop_
_entity.id
_entity.type
_entity.pdbx_description
1 polymer ?
#
loop_
_entity_poly.entity_id
_entity_poly.type
_entity_poly.pdbx_seq_one_letter_code
_entity_poly.pdbx_strand_id
1 'polypeptide(L)'
;MRPSRKFLRLLTLLSFSCGVSLLGLAVHIVATTDFGASAAALAALGGCVVLLSVLGFVGAGRDKSRLLLLFFFADFVLVTGLFVACYAAFFFQDALESWVKHHWTAPVLAALRDTSCCVTYSDAVEYLEHRVVVIGAVGVACMLLVIASMYCVVRIVTVPIVMRSMLSVMNAVFTLLGTGLFIFGLSVKVHDEMTSGQRWIAIIFIVVGTLMVALSVLGIIGSRSKSRSLLLIYIIGLGGCLIALLVCSVSAFSFSDHLASTYNAHTSSTLACDIDLPGCTNCTDVVSEMTSCEGVMHTYNGYWVSCNSTSSSVGSTSSDNGCIEGMTVLNAEADQGYEQNDIAHCGKCPEWSASDVQAYLRSTLHLLGLFAILVCLFMIVGFGSALILRRSLAGYQTDSI
;
A
#
# COMPACT_ATOMS: atom_id res chain seq x y z
N MET A 1 15.63 -8.99 -35.74
CA MET A 1 15.94 -7.76 -34.96
C MET A 1 15.12 -6.53 -35.40
N ARG A 2 15.03 -6.18 -36.70
CA ARG A 2 14.20 -5.05 -37.18
C ARG A 2 12.71 -5.08 -36.79
N PRO A 3 11.97 -6.22 -36.83
CA PRO A 3 10.55 -6.24 -36.47
C PRO A 3 10.32 -6.00 -34.97
N SER A 4 11.16 -6.58 -34.10
CA SER A 4 11.08 -6.40 -32.64
C SER A 4 11.25 -4.95 -32.21
N ARG A 5 12.08 -4.16 -32.92
CA ARG A 5 12.24 -2.72 -32.65
C ARG A 5 11.01 -1.90 -33.06
N LYS A 6 10.38 -2.23 -34.19
CA LYS A 6 9.12 -1.59 -34.62
C LYS A 6 8.00 -1.89 -33.63
N PHE A 7 7.92 -3.14 -33.19
CA PHE A 7 6.93 -3.58 -32.20
C PHE A 7 7.18 -2.92 -30.83
N LEU A 8 8.43 -2.83 -30.38
CA LEU A 8 8.78 -2.09 -29.15
C LEU A 8 8.34 -0.62 -29.23
N ARG A 9 8.53 0.07 -30.36
CA ARG A 9 8.06 1.45 -30.55
C ARG A 9 6.54 1.58 -30.43
N LEU A 10 5.81 0.64 -31.02
CA LEU A 10 4.35 0.60 -30.91
C LEU A 10 3.91 0.42 -29.44
N LEU A 11 4.51 -0.53 -28.73
CA LEU A 11 4.24 -0.75 -27.31
C LEU A 11 4.55 0.49 -26.47
N THR A 12 5.68 1.17 -26.72
CA THR A 12 6.03 2.39 -25.99
C THR A 12 5.08 3.56 -26.28
N LEU A 13 4.46 3.61 -27.47
CA LEU A 13 3.44 4.62 -27.77
C LEU A 13 2.13 4.31 -27.05
N LEU A 14 1.74 3.04 -26.95
CA LEU A 14 0.57 2.61 -26.18
C LEU A 14 0.78 2.86 -24.68
N SER A 15 1.96 2.51 -24.13
CA SER A 15 2.27 2.80 -22.73
C SER A 15 2.33 4.30 -22.47
N PHE A 16 2.80 5.11 -23.42
CA PHE A 16 2.75 6.57 -23.33
C PHE A 16 1.31 7.08 -23.20
N SER A 17 0.39 6.62 -24.07
CA SER A 17 -1.01 7.01 -23.97
C SER A 17 -1.63 6.61 -22.63
N CYS A 18 -1.30 5.43 -22.13
CA CYS A 18 -1.76 4.97 -20.82
C CYS A 18 -1.20 5.83 -19.66
N GLY A 19 0.08 6.19 -19.72
CA GLY A 19 0.71 7.09 -18.74
C GLY A 19 0.07 8.48 -18.74
N VAL A 20 -0.28 9.02 -19.91
CA VAL A 20 -1.03 10.29 -20.03
C VAL A 20 -2.43 10.15 -19.44
N SER A 21 -3.13 9.03 -19.66
CA SER A 21 -4.42 8.76 -19.02
C SER A 21 -4.31 8.72 -17.49
N LEU A 22 -3.27 8.08 -16.93
CA LEU A 22 -3.02 8.06 -15.48
C LEU A 22 -2.76 9.47 -14.92
N LEU A 23 -2.00 10.30 -15.63
CA LEU A 23 -1.79 11.70 -15.26
C LEU A 23 -3.09 12.50 -15.30
N GLY A 24 -3.92 12.31 -16.33
CA GLY A 24 -5.23 12.93 -16.43
C GLY A 24 -6.16 12.55 -15.27
N LEU A 25 -6.15 11.26 -14.88
CA LEU A 25 -6.88 10.78 -13.71
C LEU A 25 -6.34 11.39 -12.42
N ALA A 26 -5.03 11.50 -12.26
CA ALA A 26 -4.43 12.14 -11.08
C ALA A 26 -4.87 13.60 -10.94
N VAL A 27 -4.83 14.38 -12.03
CA VAL A 27 -5.30 15.77 -12.05
C VAL A 27 -6.78 15.85 -11.72
N HIS A 28 -7.59 14.93 -12.26
CA HIS A 28 -9.01 14.86 -11.95
C HIS A 28 -9.24 14.59 -10.46
N ILE A 29 -8.51 13.66 -9.85
CA ILE A 29 -8.63 13.35 -8.42
C ILE A 29 -8.26 14.58 -7.58
N VAL A 30 -7.15 15.28 -7.87
CA VAL A 30 -6.82 16.55 -7.16
C VAL A 30 -7.92 17.58 -7.30
N ALA A 31 -8.54 17.69 -8.48
CA ALA A 31 -9.59 18.67 -8.72
C ALA A 31 -10.91 18.34 -7.99
N THR A 32 -11.20 17.05 -7.77
CA THR A 32 -12.46 16.60 -7.16
C THR A 32 -12.37 16.27 -5.69
N THR A 33 -11.16 16.07 -5.15
CA THR A 33 -10.94 15.59 -3.78
C THR A 33 -9.63 16.13 -3.23
N ASP A 34 -9.54 16.33 -1.91
CA ASP A 34 -8.27 16.68 -1.24
C ASP A 34 -7.34 15.47 -1.02
N PHE A 35 -7.43 14.43 -1.86
CA PHE A 35 -6.55 13.25 -1.82
C PHE A 35 -5.15 13.53 -2.38
N GLY A 36 -4.45 14.49 -1.79
CA GLY A 36 -3.13 14.94 -2.27
C GLY A 36 -2.11 13.79 -2.39
N ALA A 37 -2.08 12.87 -1.42
CA ALA A 37 -1.12 11.77 -1.41
C ALA A 37 -1.38 10.74 -2.52
N SER A 38 -2.63 10.27 -2.66
CA SER A 38 -3.02 9.28 -3.68
C SER A 38 -2.89 9.86 -5.08
N ALA A 39 -3.29 11.12 -5.27
CA ALA A 39 -3.14 11.79 -6.54
C ALA A 39 -1.68 12.06 -6.90
N ALA A 40 -0.84 12.45 -5.94
CA ALA A 40 0.61 12.58 -6.15
C ALA A 40 1.24 11.23 -6.52
N ALA A 41 0.83 10.13 -5.90
CA ALA A 41 1.31 8.79 -6.23
C ALA A 41 0.92 8.38 -7.67
N LEU A 42 -0.34 8.58 -8.06
CA LEU A 42 -0.83 8.34 -9.42
C LEU A 42 -0.10 9.23 -10.45
N ALA A 43 0.10 10.51 -10.13
CA ALA A 43 0.82 11.44 -10.99
C ALA A 43 2.29 11.05 -11.14
N ALA A 44 2.95 10.62 -10.06
CA ALA A 44 4.32 10.14 -10.08
C ALA A 44 4.44 8.87 -10.94
N LEU A 45 3.56 7.89 -10.74
CA LEU A 45 3.54 6.65 -11.54
C LEU A 45 3.26 6.93 -13.02
N GLY A 46 2.23 7.74 -13.33
CA GLY A 46 1.90 8.14 -14.69
C GLY A 46 3.04 8.92 -15.37
N GLY A 47 3.66 9.85 -14.64
CA GLY A 47 4.83 10.59 -15.10
C GLY A 47 6.03 9.68 -15.37
N CYS A 48 6.30 8.71 -14.49
CA CYS A 48 7.33 7.70 -14.71
C CYS A 48 7.04 6.86 -15.97
N VAL A 49 5.81 6.39 -16.17
CA VAL A 49 5.40 5.65 -17.38
C VAL A 49 5.67 6.49 -18.63
N VAL A 50 5.29 7.78 -18.63
CA VAL A 50 5.51 8.70 -19.75
C VAL A 50 7.00 8.88 -20.05
N LEU A 51 7.81 9.17 -19.02
CA LEU A 51 9.25 9.38 -19.16
C LEU A 51 9.95 8.11 -19.69
N LEU A 52 9.59 6.95 -19.16
CA LEU A 52 10.15 5.67 -19.61
C LEU A 52 9.69 5.32 -21.01
N SER A 53 8.45 5.62 -21.38
CA SER A 53 7.95 5.42 -22.74
C SER A 53 8.74 6.25 -23.77
N VAL A 54 9.04 7.51 -23.46
CA VAL A 54 9.91 8.36 -24.30
C VAL A 54 11.33 7.76 -24.39
N LEU A 55 11.88 7.33 -23.26
CA LEU A 55 13.21 6.73 -23.20
C LEU A 55 13.28 5.42 -24.02
N GLY A 56 12.27 4.56 -23.92
CA GLY A 56 12.13 3.33 -24.71
C GLY A 56 12.00 3.61 -26.20
N PHE A 57 11.20 4.63 -26.58
CA PHE A 57 11.04 5.05 -27.97
C PHE A 57 12.37 5.54 -28.58
N VAL A 58 13.08 6.41 -27.86
CA VAL A 58 14.41 6.91 -28.27
C VAL A 58 15.45 5.79 -28.30
N GLY A 59 15.40 4.86 -27.34
CA GLY A 59 16.28 3.68 -27.27
C GLY A 59 16.10 2.72 -28.43
N ALA A 60 14.86 2.47 -28.84
CA ALA A 60 14.54 1.73 -30.05
C ALA A 60 14.94 2.49 -31.33
N GLY A 61 15.11 3.81 -31.24
CA GLY A 61 15.57 4.73 -32.29
C GLY A 61 17.07 4.66 -32.59
N ARG A 62 17.89 4.79 -31.55
CA ARG A 62 19.32 5.14 -31.68
C ARG A 62 20.30 3.97 -31.60
N ASP A 63 19.83 2.72 -31.62
CA ASP A 63 20.66 1.50 -31.51
C ASP A 63 21.64 1.47 -30.31
N LYS A 64 21.42 2.29 -29.28
CA LYS A 64 22.26 2.35 -28.08
C LYS A 64 21.81 1.31 -27.05
N SER A 65 22.56 0.22 -26.94
CA SER A 65 22.29 -0.88 -25.99
C SER A 65 22.23 -0.44 -24.51
N ARG A 66 23.07 0.54 -24.11
CA ARG A 66 23.06 1.08 -22.74
C ARG A 66 21.72 1.72 -22.36
N LEU A 67 21.07 2.40 -23.31
CA LEU A 67 19.82 3.10 -23.06
C LEU A 67 18.65 2.11 -22.96
N LEU A 68 18.65 1.07 -23.79
CA LEU A 68 17.69 -0.06 -23.69
C LEU A 68 17.85 -0.84 -22.38
N LEU A 69 19.08 -0.96 -21.88
CA LEU A 69 19.36 -1.62 -20.62
C LEU A 69 18.88 -0.78 -19.42
N LEU A 70 19.10 0.54 -19.44
CA LEU A 70 18.52 1.46 -18.44
C LEU A 70 16.99 1.43 -18.47
N PHE A 71 16.40 1.46 -19.67
CA PHE A 71 14.96 1.31 -19.88
C PHE A 71 14.42 0.04 -19.22
N PHE A 72 15.02 -1.12 -19.53
CA PHE A 72 14.60 -2.41 -18.97
C PHE A 72 14.60 -2.42 -17.44
N PHE A 73 15.63 -1.85 -16.82
CA PHE A 73 15.72 -1.83 -15.36
C PHE A 73 14.76 -0.85 -14.70
N ALA A 74 14.55 0.32 -15.31
CA ALA A 74 13.58 1.27 -14.81
C ALA A 74 12.15 0.72 -14.98
N ASP A 75 11.85 0.06 -16.10
CA ASP A 75 10.58 -0.63 -16.33
C ASP A 75 10.36 -1.75 -15.32
N PHE A 76 11.40 -2.50 -14.94
CA PHE A 76 11.29 -3.54 -13.92
C PHE A 76 10.86 -2.98 -12.55
N VAL A 77 11.44 -1.86 -12.13
CA VAL A 77 11.04 -1.15 -10.91
C VAL A 77 9.63 -0.57 -11.05
N LEU A 78 9.30 -0.01 -12.22
CA LEU A 78 7.99 0.56 -12.49
C LEU A 78 6.88 -0.51 -12.46
N VAL A 79 7.07 -1.66 -13.10
CA VAL A 79 6.10 -2.78 -13.10
C VAL A 79 5.80 -3.22 -11.67
N THR A 80 6.82 -3.20 -10.81
CA THR A 80 6.70 -3.57 -9.41
C THR A 80 5.88 -2.56 -8.63
N GLY A 81 6.15 -1.26 -8.81
CA GLY A 81 5.33 -0.20 -8.25
C GLY A 81 3.89 -0.24 -8.75
N LEU A 82 3.69 -0.47 -10.06
CA LEU A 82 2.37 -0.64 -10.67
C LEU A 82 1.64 -1.86 -10.12
N PHE A 83 2.32 -2.98 -9.93
CA PHE A 83 1.72 -4.18 -9.34
C PHE A 83 1.20 -3.94 -7.93
N VAL A 84 2.02 -3.32 -7.07
CA VAL A 84 1.61 -2.95 -5.71
C VAL A 84 0.44 -1.96 -5.74
N ALA A 85 0.51 -0.93 -6.59
CA ALA A 85 -0.55 0.06 -6.72
C ALA A 85 -1.87 -0.53 -7.25
N CYS A 86 -1.81 -1.43 -8.24
CA CYS A 86 -3.00 -2.13 -8.74
C CYS A 86 -3.60 -3.03 -7.68
N TYR A 87 -2.76 -3.79 -6.97
CA TYR A 87 -3.23 -4.65 -5.89
C TYR A 87 -3.88 -3.82 -4.77
N ALA A 88 -3.22 -2.74 -4.35
CA ALA A 88 -3.75 -1.83 -3.37
C ALA A 88 -5.08 -1.22 -3.83
N ALA A 89 -5.22 -0.84 -5.11
CA ALA A 89 -6.49 -0.35 -5.64
C ALA A 89 -7.61 -1.40 -5.54
N PHE A 90 -7.39 -2.64 -5.97
CA PHE A 90 -8.41 -3.69 -5.87
C PHE A 90 -8.76 -4.04 -4.43
N PHE A 91 -7.77 -4.10 -3.54
CA PHE A 91 -8.02 -4.43 -2.13
C PHE A 91 -8.65 -3.26 -1.36
N PHE A 92 -8.34 -2.02 -1.75
CA PHE A 92 -8.93 -0.84 -1.12
C PHE A 92 -10.43 -0.76 -1.36
N GLN A 93 -10.99 -1.48 -2.34
CA GLN A 93 -12.45 -1.56 -2.52
C GLN A 93 -13.17 -1.98 -1.24
N ASP A 94 -12.67 -3.00 -0.54
CA ASP A 94 -13.29 -3.49 0.71
C ASP A 94 -13.13 -2.51 1.88
N ALA A 95 -12.09 -1.67 1.85
CA ALA A 95 -11.81 -0.68 2.90
C ALA A 95 -12.37 0.70 2.58
N LEU A 96 -12.76 0.96 1.33
CA LEU A 96 -13.20 2.24 0.82
C LEU A 96 -14.49 2.68 1.51
N GLU A 97 -15.47 1.79 1.59
CA GLU A 97 -16.76 2.08 2.23
C GLU A 97 -16.58 2.54 3.67
N SER A 98 -15.80 1.77 4.43
CA SER A 98 -15.45 2.08 5.82
C SER A 98 -14.70 3.41 5.92
N TRP A 99 -13.73 3.66 5.03
CA TRP A 99 -13.00 4.92 5.01
C TRP A 99 -13.93 6.11 4.70
N VAL A 100 -14.81 5.99 3.70
CA VAL A 100 -15.75 7.05 3.28
C VAL A 100 -16.75 7.34 4.41
N LYS A 101 -17.25 6.31 5.11
CA LYS A 101 -18.16 6.47 6.25
C LYS A 101 -17.59 7.40 7.32
N HIS A 102 -16.32 7.22 7.67
CA HIS A 102 -15.66 8.01 8.72
C HIS A 102 -15.20 9.40 8.26
N HIS A 103 -15.08 9.63 6.95
CA HIS A 103 -14.64 10.92 6.41
C HIS A 103 -15.76 11.68 5.68
N TRP A 104 -17.00 11.18 5.70
CA TRP A 104 -18.12 11.75 4.93
C TRP A 104 -18.34 13.24 5.22
N THR A 105 -18.31 13.60 6.51
CA THR A 105 -18.48 14.98 6.97
C THR A 105 -17.19 15.79 6.89
N ALA A 106 -16.05 15.14 6.69
CA ALA A 106 -14.74 15.78 6.67
C ALA A 106 -14.60 16.71 5.44
N PRO A 107 -13.80 17.79 5.54
CA PRO A 107 -13.58 18.72 4.43
C PRO A 107 -12.99 18.03 3.19
N VAL A 108 -12.28 16.92 3.37
CA VAL A 108 -11.64 16.15 2.30
C VAL A 108 -12.65 15.66 1.24
N LEU A 109 -13.90 15.39 1.66
CA LEU A 109 -14.99 14.95 0.78
C LEU A 109 -16.00 16.07 0.46
N ALA A 110 -15.78 17.31 0.91
CA ALA A 110 -16.69 18.43 0.63
C ALA A 110 -16.84 18.69 -0.87
N ALA A 111 -15.72 18.72 -1.61
CA ALA A 111 -15.74 18.90 -3.06
C ALA A 111 -16.50 17.76 -3.79
N LEU A 112 -16.44 16.54 -3.26
CA LEU A 112 -17.19 15.41 -3.81
C LEU A 112 -18.69 15.58 -3.58
N ARG A 113 -19.10 15.99 -2.37
CA ARG A 113 -20.52 16.26 -2.02
C ARG A 113 -21.14 17.40 -2.81
N ASP A 114 -20.35 18.41 -3.18
CA ASP A 114 -20.79 19.51 -4.04
C ASP A 114 -21.03 19.09 -5.49
N THR A 115 -20.58 17.89 -5.88
CA THR A 115 -20.76 17.36 -7.23
C THR A 115 -22.12 16.69 -7.35
N SER A 116 -22.89 17.00 -8.42
CA SER A 116 -24.27 16.50 -8.60
C SER A 116 -24.41 14.98 -8.65
N CYS A 117 -23.33 14.24 -8.89
CA CYS A 117 -23.32 12.78 -8.92
C CYS A 117 -23.10 12.12 -7.56
N CYS A 118 -22.69 12.87 -6.51
CA CYS A 118 -22.25 12.32 -5.23
C CYS A 118 -22.89 13.06 -4.04
N VAL A 119 -24.14 13.53 -4.22
CA VAL A 119 -24.87 14.26 -3.19
C VAL A 119 -25.20 13.35 -2.00
N THR A 120 -25.55 12.09 -2.27
CA THR A 120 -25.82 11.09 -1.24
C THR A 120 -24.60 10.19 -1.00
N TYR A 121 -24.51 9.61 0.19
CA TYR A 121 -23.44 8.68 0.55
C TYR A 121 -23.41 7.45 -0.37
N SER A 122 -24.57 6.85 -0.66
CA SER A 122 -24.64 5.67 -1.54
C SER A 122 -24.12 5.95 -2.94
N ASP A 123 -24.50 7.09 -3.52
CA ASP A 123 -24.05 7.47 -4.86
C ASP A 123 -22.54 7.78 -4.88
N ALA A 124 -22.02 8.37 -3.79
CA ALA A 124 -20.60 8.65 -3.65
C ALA A 124 -19.76 7.37 -3.52
N VAL A 125 -20.21 6.39 -2.73
CA VAL A 125 -19.55 5.09 -2.59
C VAL A 125 -19.55 4.34 -3.92
N GLU A 126 -20.70 4.20 -4.58
CA GLU A 126 -20.79 3.53 -5.90
C GLU A 126 -19.88 4.19 -6.95
N TYR A 127 -19.87 5.53 -6.97
CA TYR A 127 -19.00 6.29 -7.86
C TYR A 127 -17.50 6.02 -7.58
N LEU A 128 -17.09 6.04 -6.30
CA LEU A 128 -15.70 5.82 -5.91
C LEU A 128 -15.26 4.37 -6.17
N GLU A 129 -16.10 3.38 -5.87
CA GLU A 129 -15.84 1.96 -6.17
C GLU A 129 -15.59 1.76 -7.67
N HIS A 130 -16.47 2.30 -8.51
CA HIS A 130 -16.31 2.21 -9.95
C HIS A 130 -15.00 2.84 -10.42
N ARG A 131 -14.63 4.00 -9.87
CA ARG A 131 -13.36 4.69 -10.19
C ARG A 131 -12.14 3.88 -9.78
N VAL A 132 -12.15 3.28 -8.59
CA VAL A 132 -11.04 2.46 -8.09
C VAL A 132 -10.83 1.23 -8.98
N VAL A 133 -11.91 0.56 -9.40
CA VAL A 133 -11.85 -0.56 -10.35
C VAL A 133 -11.29 -0.12 -11.72
N VAL A 134 -11.72 1.03 -12.24
CA VAL A 134 -11.19 1.59 -13.50
C VAL A 134 -9.69 1.90 -13.38
N ILE A 135 -9.24 2.49 -12.27
CA ILE A 135 -7.83 2.75 -12.01
C ILE A 135 -7.04 1.44 -11.97
N GLY A 136 -7.54 0.42 -11.27
CA GLY A 136 -6.95 -0.92 -11.23
C GLY A 136 -6.85 -1.54 -12.62
N ALA A 137 -7.91 -1.48 -13.43
CA ALA A 137 -7.94 -2.02 -14.79
C ALA A 137 -6.94 -1.32 -15.72
N VAL A 138 -6.88 0.02 -15.68
CA VAL A 138 -5.90 0.82 -16.44
C VAL A 138 -4.48 0.48 -15.99
N GLY A 139 -4.25 0.33 -14.68
CA GLY A 139 -2.96 -0.08 -14.13
C GLY A 139 -2.52 -1.46 -14.60
N VAL A 140 -3.42 -2.45 -14.64
CA VAL A 140 -3.15 -3.80 -15.17
C VAL A 140 -2.83 -3.74 -16.66
N ALA A 141 -3.59 -2.99 -17.46
CA ALA A 141 -3.29 -2.80 -18.87
C ALA A 141 -1.91 -2.16 -19.09
N CYS A 142 -1.56 -1.15 -18.28
CA CYS A 142 -0.23 -0.53 -18.28
C CYS A 142 0.87 -1.56 -17.98
N MET A 143 0.67 -2.36 -16.93
CA MET A 143 1.60 -3.39 -16.50
C MET A 143 1.85 -4.43 -17.61
N LEU A 144 0.80 -4.90 -18.30
CA LEU A 144 0.93 -5.84 -19.42
C LEU A 144 1.71 -5.24 -20.59
N LEU A 145 1.48 -3.96 -20.91
CA LEU A 145 2.23 -3.25 -21.96
C LEU A 145 3.72 -3.13 -21.61
N VAL A 146 4.04 -2.82 -20.35
CA VAL A 146 5.43 -2.72 -19.88
C VAL A 146 6.10 -4.10 -19.81
N ILE A 147 5.39 -5.15 -19.38
CA ILE A 147 5.94 -6.53 -19.42
C ILE A 147 6.23 -6.94 -20.88
N ALA A 148 5.34 -6.61 -21.81
CA ALA A 148 5.57 -6.85 -23.24
C ALA A 148 6.75 -6.04 -23.79
N SER A 149 6.94 -4.78 -23.37
CA SER A 149 8.10 -3.96 -23.76
C SER A 149 9.40 -4.57 -23.24
N MET A 150 9.42 -4.99 -21.97
CA MET A 150 10.57 -5.66 -21.33
C MET A 150 10.94 -6.95 -22.07
N TYR A 151 9.96 -7.79 -22.43
CA TYR A 151 10.21 -9.00 -23.21
C TYR A 151 10.87 -8.70 -24.56
N CYS A 152 10.43 -7.65 -25.25
CA CYS A 152 11.05 -7.20 -26.50
C CYS A 152 12.50 -6.75 -26.29
N VAL A 153 12.80 -6.05 -25.19
CA VAL A 153 14.16 -5.62 -24.87
C VAL A 153 15.06 -6.82 -24.59
N VAL A 154 14.61 -7.82 -23.84
CA VAL A 154 15.37 -9.05 -23.59
C VAL A 154 15.69 -9.77 -24.91
N ARG A 155 14.73 -9.82 -25.84
CA ARG A 155 14.94 -10.38 -27.19
C ARG A 155 15.94 -9.58 -28.03
N ILE A 156 16.03 -8.25 -27.85
CA ILE A 156 16.97 -7.39 -28.60
C ILE A 156 18.37 -7.43 -28.00
N VAL A 157 18.50 -7.31 -26.67
CA VAL A 157 19.77 -7.16 -25.96
C VAL A 157 20.44 -8.52 -25.68
N THR A 158 19.69 -9.62 -25.73
CA THR A 158 20.11 -10.97 -25.33
C THR A 158 20.31 -11.14 -23.82
N VAL A 159 19.96 -12.31 -23.30
CA VAL A 159 20.02 -12.65 -21.86
C VAL A 159 21.41 -12.48 -21.25
N PRO A 160 22.53 -12.89 -21.88
CA PRO A 160 23.86 -12.80 -21.26
C PRO A 160 24.30 -11.35 -20.97
N ILE A 161 23.95 -10.42 -21.86
CA ILE A 161 24.28 -9.00 -21.69
C ILE A 161 23.49 -8.40 -20.53
N VAL A 162 22.19 -8.72 -20.43
CA VAL A 162 21.34 -8.27 -19.32
C VAL A 162 21.87 -8.82 -17.99
N MET A 163 22.14 -10.13 -17.91
CA MET A 163 22.65 -10.80 -16.71
C MET A 163 23.94 -10.18 -16.16
N ARG A 164 24.84 -9.71 -17.03
CA ARG A 164 26.10 -9.08 -16.60
C ARG A 164 25.87 -7.78 -15.83
N SER A 165 24.91 -6.97 -16.23
CA SER A 165 24.58 -5.69 -15.56
C SER A 165 23.55 -5.87 -14.44
N MET A 166 22.81 -6.98 -14.48
CA MET A 166 21.69 -7.27 -13.58
C MET A 166 22.10 -7.26 -12.11
N LEU A 167 23.24 -7.84 -11.75
CA LEU A 167 23.65 -7.89 -10.34
C LEU A 167 23.88 -6.49 -9.75
N SER A 168 24.51 -5.57 -10.49
CA SER A 168 24.73 -4.20 -9.99
C SER A 168 23.41 -3.45 -9.80
N VAL A 169 22.46 -3.65 -10.72
CA VAL A 169 21.17 -2.96 -10.66
C VAL A 169 20.27 -3.56 -9.60
N MET A 170 20.20 -4.90 -9.50
CA MET A 170 19.48 -5.58 -8.43
C MET A 170 19.97 -5.16 -7.06
N ASN A 171 21.28 -4.97 -6.86
CA ASN A 171 21.79 -4.43 -5.60
C ASN A 171 21.34 -2.99 -5.34
N ALA A 172 21.28 -2.13 -6.36
CA ALA A 172 20.72 -0.78 -6.18
C ALA A 172 19.23 -0.83 -5.79
N VAL A 173 18.46 -1.75 -6.40
CA VAL A 173 17.07 -2.00 -6.03
C VAL A 173 16.96 -2.55 -4.61
N PHE A 174 17.83 -3.46 -4.19
CA PHE A 174 17.88 -3.97 -2.81
C PHE A 174 18.21 -2.88 -1.80
N THR A 175 19.06 -1.90 -2.14
CA THR A 175 19.27 -0.74 -1.28
C THR A 175 17.97 0.06 -1.10
N LEU A 176 17.24 0.31 -2.20
CA LEU A 176 15.97 1.04 -2.15
C LEU A 176 14.90 0.27 -1.36
N LEU A 177 14.68 -1.02 -1.70
CA LEU A 177 13.74 -1.87 -0.99
C LEU A 177 14.12 -2.08 0.47
N GLY A 178 15.42 -2.17 0.79
CA GLY A 178 15.91 -2.39 2.16
C GLY A 178 15.74 -1.15 3.03
N THR A 179 15.99 0.02 2.44
CA THR A 179 15.68 1.31 3.07
C THR A 179 14.17 1.45 3.29
N GLY A 180 13.35 1.08 2.30
CA GLY A 180 11.90 1.07 2.41
C GLY A 180 11.39 0.15 3.53
N LEU A 181 11.88 -1.10 3.59
CA LEU A 181 11.56 -2.06 4.66
C LEU A 181 12.00 -1.55 6.03
N PHE A 182 13.16 -0.88 6.12
CA PHE A 182 13.64 -0.31 7.37
C PHE A 182 12.75 0.83 7.86
N ILE A 183 12.44 1.81 6.99
CA ILE A 183 11.54 2.93 7.33
C ILE A 183 10.15 2.41 7.69
N PHE A 184 9.63 1.47 6.91
CA PHE A 184 8.33 0.86 7.16
C PHE A 184 8.33 0.09 8.48
N GLY A 185 9.38 -0.70 8.77
CA GLY A 185 9.52 -1.41 10.04
C GLY A 185 9.60 -0.47 11.25
N LEU A 186 10.24 0.71 11.11
CA LEU A 186 10.21 1.75 12.13
C LEU A 186 8.80 2.34 12.31
N SER A 187 8.10 2.60 11.20
CA SER A 187 6.71 3.11 11.24
C SER A 187 5.78 2.14 11.96
N VAL A 188 5.85 0.85 11.61
CA VAL A 188 5.06 -0.20 12.26
C VAL A 188 5.44 -0.38 13.72
N LYS A 189 6.72 -0.20 14.08
CA LYS A 189 7.15 -0.26 15.49
C LYS A 189 6.60 0.91 16.33
N VAL A 190 6.40 2.08 15.73
CA VAL A 190 5.75 3.20 16.42
C VAL A 190 4.27 2.91 16.65
N HIS A 191 3.64 2.12 15.76
CA HIS A 191 2.24 1.72 15.82
C HIS A 191 2.14 0.21 16.05
N ASP A 192 2.62 -0.28 17.21
CA ASP A 192 2.72 -1.71 17.57
C ASP A 192 1.41 -2.50 17.28
N GLU A 193 0.30 -1.80 17.41
CA GLU A 193 -1.06 -2.24 17.16
C GLU A 193 -1.34 -2.69 15.71
N MET A 194 -0.69 -2.08 14.71
CA MET A 194 -0.82 -2.46 13.29
C MET A 194 -0.37 -3.90 13.02
N THR A 195 0.37 -4.52 13.96
CA THR A 195 0.81 -5.92 13.88
C THR A 195 0.05 -6.84 14.84
N SER A 196 -1.11 -6.44 15.34
CA SER A 196 -1.82 -7.22 16.36
C SER A 196 -0.98 -7.45 17.62
N GLY A 197 -0.18 -6.45 18.00
CA GLY A 197 0.73 -6.51 19.13
C GLY A 197 1.95 -7.42 18.92
N GLN A 198 2.13 -7.97 17.71
CA GLN A 198 3.24 -8.86 17.37
C GLN A 198 4.51 -8.06 17.03
N ARG A 199 5.13 -7.47 18.07
CA ARG A 199 6.37 -6.66 17.97
C ARG A 199 7.49 -7.31 17.17
N TRP A 200 7.55 -8.64 17.15
CA TRP A 200 8.59 -9.37 16.41
C TRP A 200 8.50 -9.16 14.90
N ILE A 201 7.31 -8.91 14.34
CA ILE A 201 7.13 -8.66 12.89
C ILE A 201 7.87 -7.38 12.51
N ALA A 202 7.67 -6.30 13.27
CA ALA A 202 8.38 -5.03 13.07
C ALA A 202 9.90 -5.18 13.21
N ILE A 203 10.36 -5.95 14.21
CA ILE A 203 11.78 -6.24 14.42
C ILE A 203 12.37 -6.98 13.21
N ILE A 204 11.67 -7.97 12.64
CA ILE A 204 12.12 -8.67 11.44
C ILE A 204 12.26 -7.70 10.27
N PHE A 205 11.31 -6.80 10.04
CA PHE A 205 11.41 -5.80 8.97
C PHE A 205 12.63 -4.88 9.12
N ILE A 206 12.90 -4.42 10.35
CA ILE A 206 14.05 -3.58 10.65
C ILE A 206 15.37 -4.35 10.42
N VAL A 207 15.48 -5.57 10.97
CA VAL A 207 16.70 -6.39 10.85
C VAL A 207 16.94 -6.83 9.41
N VAL A 208 15.91 -7.28 8.70
CA VAL A 208 16.04 -7.67 7.28
C VAL A 208 16.31 -6.46 6.40
N GLY A 209 15.67 -5.31 6.65
CA GLY A 209 15.91 -4.08 5.91
C GLY A 209 17.37 -3.61 6.02
N THR A 210 17.90 -3.55 7.26
CA THR A 210 19.31 -3.20 7.51
C THR A 210 20.28 -4.21 6.90
N LEU A 211 20.03 -5.52 7.08
CA LEU A 211 20.85 -6.57 6.50
C LEU A 211 20.83 -6.52 4.97
N MET A 212 19.67 -6.24 4.35
CA MET A 212 19.56 -6.14 2.90
C MET A 212 20.37 -4.96 2.33
N VAL A 213 20.41 -3.82 3.02
CA VAL A 213 21.27 -2.68 2.66
C VAL A 213 22.75 -3.03 2.82
N ALA A 214 23.14 -3.71 3.90
CA ALA A 214 24.53 -4.15 4.07
C ALA A 214 24.96 -5.16 2.98
N LEU A 215 24.10 -6.14 2.68
CA LEU A 215 24.32 -7.12 1.64
C LEU A 215 24.36 -6.49 0.25
N SER A 216 23.57 -5.46 -0.04
CA SER A 216 23.61 -4.81 -1.35
C SER A 216 24.95 -4.11 -1.61
N VAL A 217 25.54 -3.47 -0.60
CA VAL A 217 26.89 -2.90 -0.67
C VAL A 217 27.93 -4.00 -0.91
N LEU A 218 27.85 -5.11 -0.17
CA LEU A 218 28.73 -6.26 -0.38
C LEU A 218 28.55 -6.88 -1.77
N GLY A 219 27.33 -6.92 -2.30
CA GLY A 219 27.03 -7.38 -3.65
C GLY A 219 27.69 -6.50 -4.73
N ILE A 220 27.64 -5.17 -4.55
CA ILE A 220 28.32 -4.22 -5.45
C ILE A 220 29.84 -4.42 -5.40
N ILE A 221 30.43 -4.49 -4.20
CA ILE A 221 31.88 -4.69 -4.02
C ILE A 221 32.31 -6.06 -4.56
N GLY A 222 31.55 -7.12 -4.27
CA GLY A 222 31.80 -8.48 -4.73
C GLY A 222 31.75 -8.58 -6.26
N SER A 223 30.79 -7.89 -6.90
CA SER A 223 30.68 -7.86 -8.36
C SER A 223 31.87 -7.17 -9.04
N ARG A 224 32.42 -6.11 -8.42
CA ARG A 224 33.58 -5.36 -8.95
C ARG A 224 34.91 -6.05 -8.68
N SER A 225 35.09 -6.55 -7.45
CA SER A 225 36.31 -7.24 -7.01
C SER A 225 36.46 -8.64 -7.60
N LYS A 226 35.39 -9.21 -8.17
CA LYS A 226 35.32 -10.61 -8.63
C LYS A 226 35.72 -11.63 -7.55
N SER A 227 35.56 -11.27 -6.27
CA SER A 227 35.89 -12.12 -5.14
C SER A 227 34.83 -13.20 -4.93
N ARG A 228 35.22 -14.47 -5.04
CA ARG A 228 34.32 -15.62 -4.83
C ARG A 228 33.81 -15.71 -3.40
N SER A 229 34.66 -15.37 -2.42
CA SER A 229 34.30 -15.43 -1.00
C SER A 229 33.25 -14.37 -0.63
N LEU A 230 33.41 -13.13 -1.12
CA LEU A 230 32.40 -12.08 -0.90
C LEU A 230 31.06 -12.44 -1.55
N LEU A 231 31.08 -13.00 -2.76
CA LEU A 231 29.87 -13.43 -3.45
C LEU A 231 29.19 -14.61 -2.73
N LEU A 232 29.94 -15.52 -2.11
CA LEU A 232 29.39 -16.60 -1.27
C LEU A 232 28.71 -16.05 -0.02
N ILE A 233 29.34 -15.12 0.70
CA ILE A 233 28.75 -14.47 1.88
C ILE A 233 27.45 -13.75 1.48
N TYR A 234 27.48 -13.04 0.36
CA TYR A 234 26.30 -12.38 -0.20
C TYR A 234 25.16 -13.35 -0.52
N ILE A 235 25.45 -14.48 -1.17
CA ILE A 235 24.45 -15.52 -1.50
C ILE A 235 23.84 -16.12 -0.24
N ILE A 236 24.65 -16.44 0.78
CA ILE A 236 24.17 -16.98 2.06
C ILE A 236 23.30 -15.95 2.78
N GLY A 237 23.74 -14.69 2.83
CA GLY A 237 23.00 -13.59 3.44
C GLY A 237 21.64 -13.37 2.77
N LEU A 238 21.60 -13.32 1.43
CA LEU A 238 20.33 -13.24 0.69
C LEU A 238 19.42 -14.43 0.95
N GLY A 239 19.97 -15.65 1.02
CA GLY A 239 19.21 -16.84 1.37
C GLY A 239 18.57 -16.75 2.76
N GLY A 240 19.32 -16.23 3.74
CA GLY A 240 18.81 -15.97 5.09
C GLY A 240 17.69 -14.93 5.11
N CYS A 241 17.88 -13.79 4.43
CA CYS A 241 16.84 -12.77 4.30
C CYS A 241 15.57 -13.31 3.61
N LEU A 242 15.73 -14.13 2.57
CA LEU A 242 14.62 -14.72 1.83
C LEU A 242 13.77 -15.62 2.74
N ILE A 243 14.41 -16.49 3.52
CA ILE A 243 13.69 -17.37 4.47
C ILE A 243 12.97 -16.52 5.53
N ALA A 244 13.63 -15.50 6.09
CA ALA A 244 13.03 -14.62 7.09
C ALA A 244 11.78 -13.89 6.55
N LEU A 245 11.84 -13.36 5.32
CA LEU A 245 10.70 -12.70 4.69
C LEU A 245 9.58 -13.66 4.31
N LEU A 246 9.89 -14.89 3.88
CA LEU A 246 8.88 -15.91 3.63
C LEU A 246 8.12 -16.28 4.90
N VAL A 247 8.85 -16.49 6.01
CA VAL A 247 8.23 -16.73 7.32
C VAL A 247 7.36 -15.54 7.72
N CYS A 248 7.86 -14.31 7.55
CA CYS A 248 7.09 -13.10 7.84
C CYS A 248 5.82 -12.99 6.98
N SER A 249 5.91 -13.30 5.69
CA SER A 249 4.78 -13.25 4.74
C SER A 249 3.71 -14.29 5.09
N VAL A 250 4.10 -15.55 5.27
CA VAL A 250 3.16 -16.63 5.66
C VAL A 250 2.50 -16.31 7.00
N SER A 251 3.28 -15.78 7.94
CA SER A 251 2.74 -15.37 9.25
C SER A 251 1.75 -14.23 9.10
N ALA A 252 2.05 -13.18 8.33
CA ALA A 252 1.15 -12.06 8.12
C ALA A 252 -0.21 -12.50 7.53
N PHE A 253 -0.20 -13.38 6.52
CA PHE A 253 -1.44 -13.94 5.98
C PHE A 253 -2.17 -14.85 6.96
N SER A 254 -1.44 -15.71 7.69
CA SER A 254 -2.06 -16.60 8.68
C SER A 254 -2.70 -15.81 9.84
N PHE A 255 -2.06 -14.74 10.32
CA PHE A 255 -2.64 -13.87 11.34
C PHE A 255 -3.83 -13.08 10.81
N SER A 256 -3.79 -12.65 9.55
CA SER A 256 -4.90 -12.00 8.86
C SER A 256 -6.21 -12.79 8.98
N ASP A 257 -6.14 -14.12 8.82
CA ASP A 257 -7.31 -14.99 8.91
C ASP A 257 -7.74 -15.28 10.36
N HIS A 258 -6.81 -15.22 11.33
CA HIS A 258 -7.08 -15.46 12.75
C HIS A 258 -7.34 -14.18 13.57
N LEU A 259 -7.34 -13.02 12.93
CA LEU A 259 -7.55 -11.71 13.57
C LEU A 259 -8.82 -11.69 14.43
N ALA A 260 -9.96 -12.13 13.87
CA ALA A 260 -11.24 -12.17 14.58
C ALA A 260 -11.14 -12.91 15.94
N SER A 261 -10.44 -14.05 15.96
CA SER A 261 -10.32 -14.86 17.17
C SER A 261 -9.39 -14.24 18.23
N THR A 262 -8.35 -13.54 17.80
CA THR A 262 -7.37 -12.91 18.69
C THR A 262 -7.94 -11.62 19.29
N TYR A 263 -8.75 -10.90 18.51
CA TYR A 263 -9.28 -9.60 18.89
C TYR A 263 -10.63 -9.61 19.59
N ASN A 264 -11.37 -10.73 19.60
CA ASN A 264 -12.55 -10.87 20.46
C ASN A 264 -12.24 -10.64 21.96
N ALA A 265 -10.96 -10.67 22.36
CA ALA A 265 -10.53 -10.36 23.72
C ALA A 265 -10.40 -8.85 24.02
N HIS A 266 -10.33 -7.98 23.00
CA HIS A 266 -10.19 -6.53 23.14
C HIS A 266 -11.45 -5.85 22.58
N THR A 267 -11.92 -4.78 23.23
CA THR A 267 -13.00 -3.96 22.68
C THR A 267 -12.50 -3.26 21.41
N SER A 268 -13.18 -3.41 20.27
CA SER A 268 -12.79 -2.80 18.98
C SER A 268 -12.51 -1.31 19.07
N SER A 269 -13.21 -0.67 19.99
CA SER A 269 -13.23 0.74 20.26
C SER A 269 -11.91 1.22 20.91
N THR A 270 -11.29 0.43 21.80
CA THR A 270 -9.96 0.74 22.36
C THR A 270 -8.88 0.59 21.30
N LEU A 271 -9.00 -0.45 20.47
CA LEU A 271 -8.05 -0.72 19.42
C LEU A 271 -8.02 0.43 18.40
N ALA A 272 -9.18 0.89 17.94
CA ALA A 272 -9.27 2.01 17.00
C ALA A 272 -8.54 3.28 17.49
N CYS A 273 -8.57 3.54 18.80
CA CYS A 273 -7.80 4.62 19.40
C CYS A 273 -6.30 4.35 19.41
N ASP A 274 -5.89 3.14 19.77
CA ASP A 274 -4.48 2.80 19.89
C ASP A 274 -3.76 2.74 18.52
N ILE A 275 -4.49 2.51 17.41
CA ILE A 275 -4.00 2.70 16.02
C ILE A 275 -4.16 4.13 15.47
N ASP A 276 -4.58 5.10 16.29
CA ASP A 276 -4.84 6.48 15.87
C ASP A 276 -5.75 6.57 14.63
N LEU A 277 -6.83 5.78 14.61
CA LEU A 277 -7.76 5.85 13.49
C LEU A 277 -8.44 7.22 13.42
N PRO A 278 -8.62 7.75 12.20
CA PRO A 278 -9.26 9.04 12.02
C PRO A 278 -10.73 8.99 12.47
N GLY A 279 -11.20 10.10 13.04
CA GLY A 279 -12.59 10.25 13.48
C GLY A 279 -12.88 9.79 14.91
N CYS A 280 -11.89 9.27 15.64
CA CYS A 280 -12.07 8.90 17.04
C CYS A 280 -12.20 10.13 17.95
N THR A 281 -13.26 10.17 18.77
CA THR A 281 -13.56 11.35 19.62
C THR A 281 -13.04 11.28 21.06
N ASN A 282 -12.58 10.11 21.54
CA ASN A 282 -12.20 9.94 22.95
C ASN A 282 -11.11 8.87 23.17
N CYS A 283 -9.85 9.19 22.84
CA CYS A 283 -8.72 8.26 22.94
C CYS A 283 -7.84 8.43 24.20
N THR A 284 -8.39 8.95 25.30
CA THR A 284 -7.62 9.13 26.54
C THR A 284 -7.68 7.88 27.42
N ASP A 285 -6.56 7.51 28.04
CA ASP A 285 -6.49 6.45 29.06
C ASP A 285 -6.90 6.93 30.46
N VAL A 286 -6.96 8.25 30.64
CA VAL A 286 -7.19 8.88 31.92
C VAL A 286 -8.69 9.09 32.08
N VAL A 287 -9.32 8.30 32.95
CA VAL A 287 -10.77 8.34 33.21
C VAL A 287 -11.28 9.76 33.55
N SER A 288 -10.45 10.58 34.20
CA SER A 288 -10.80 11.97 34.53
C SER A 288 -10.68 12.95 33.34
N GLU A 289 -10.02 12.55 32.27
CA GLU A 289 -9.88 13.32 31.01
C GLU A 289 -10.78 12.75 29.90
N MET A 290 -11.45 11.63 30.13
CA MET A 290 -12.49 11.16 29.23
C MET A 290 -13.63 12.17 29.22
N THR A 291 -13.88 12.75 28.05
CA THR A 291 -15.05 13.59 27.84
C THR A 291 -16.29 12.74 28.12
N SER A 292 -17.07 13.11 29.14
CA SER A 292 -18.35 12.45 29.39
C SER A 292 -19.21 12.61 28.15
N CYS A 293 -19.68 11.50 27.58
CA CYS A 293 -20.65 11.58 26.51
C CYS A 293 -21.86 12.36 26.97
N GLU A 294 -22.41 13.20 26.08
CA GLU A 294 -23.60 13.98 26.38
C GLU A 294 -24.77 13.05 26.73
N GLY A 295 -24.87 11.89 26.08
CA GLY A 295 -26.02 10.97 26.16
C GLY A 295 -26.85 11.08 24.88
N VAL A 296 -27.79 10.16 24.67
CA VAL A 296 -28.65 10.16 23.47
C VAL A 296 -30.13 10.20 23.83
N MET A 297 -30.93 10.92 23.05
CA MET A 297 -32.38 10.89 23.17
C MET A 297 -33.03 10.62 21.82
N HIS A 298 -34.12 9.86 21.84
CA HIS A 298 -34.90 9.57 20.66
C HIS A 298 -35.89 10.71 20.38
N THR A 299 -35.79 11.33 19.21
CA THR A 299 -36.70 12.40 18.80
C THR A 299 -38.03 11.84 18.28
N TYR A 300 -39.08 12.67 18.27
CA TYR A 300 -40.38 12.31 17.69
C TYR A 300 -40.32 11.93 16.20
N ASN A 301 -39.26 12.33 15.50
CA ASN A 301 -39.04 12.04 14.09
C ASN A 301 -38.38 10.67 13.85
N GLY A 302 -38.06 9.91 14.90
CA GLY A 302 -37.40 8.60 14.76
C GLY A 302 -35.87 8.64 14.74
N TYR A 303 -35.25 9.79 15.08
CA TYR A 303 -33.81 9.98 15.03
C TYR A 303 -33.22 10.14 16.44
N TRP A 304 -32.06 9.54 16.70
CA TRP A 304 -31.25 9.82 17.88
C TRP A 304 -30.50 11.14 17.74
N VAL A 305 -30.50 11.93 18.79
CA VAL A 305 -29.75 13.18 18.90
C VAL A 305 -28.98 13.20 20.22
N SER A 306 -27.86 13.92 20.27
CA SER A 306 -27.17 14.12 21.54
C SER A 306 -28.05 14.95 22.49
N CYS A 307 -28.08 14.58 23.76
CA CYS A 307 -28.78 15.30 24.82
C CYS A 307 -27.78 15.66 25.90
N ASN A 308 -27.80 16.86 26.46
CA ASN A 308 -26.86 17.22 27.51
C ASN A 308 -27.38 16.75 28.89
N SER A 309 -26.88 15.60 29.35
CA SER A 309 -27.20 14.99 30.65
C SER A 309 -26.95 15.90 31.87
N THR A 310 -26.13 16.95 31.73
CA THR A 310 -25.86 17.91 32.81
C THR A 310 -27.04 18.85 33.16
N SER A 311 -28.13 18.84 32.38
CA SER A 311 -29.21 19.85 32.48
C SER A 311 -30.55 19.34 33.04
N SER A 312 -30.70 18.05 33.29
CA SER A 312 -32.00 17.41 33.57
C SER A 312 -32.30 17.14 35.05
N SER A 313 -31.71 17.90 35.98
CA SER A 313 -32.00 17.78 37.43
C SER A 313 -33.14 18.68 37.93
N VAL A 314 -34.04 19.17 37.06
CA VAL A 314 -35.21 19.98 37.49
C VAL A 314 -36.47 19.23 37.11
N GLY A 315 -37.15 18.73 38.15
CA GLY A 315 -38.18 17.70 38.05
C GLY A 315 -39.38 18.03 37.18
N SER A 316 -39.71 17.10 36.30
CA SER A 316 -41.05 16.92 35.75
C SER A 316 -41.28 15.45 35.43
N THR A 317 -42.12 14.81 36.23
CA THR A 317 -42.72 13.50 35.99
C THR A 317 -43.66 13.58 34.79
N SER A 318 -43.15 13.30 33.59
CA SER A 318 -43.97 12.98 32.41
C SER A 318 -43.19 12.09 31.43
N SER A 319 -43.53 10.79 31.46
CA SER A 319 -43.51 9.80 30.36
C SER A 319 -42.50 9.96 29.20
N ASP A 320 -41.48 9.10 29.25
CA ASP A 320 -40.96 8.27 28.14
C ASP A 320 -40.17 8.87 26.97
N ASN A 321 -39.30 9.87 27.18
CA ASN A 321 -38.11 10.07 26.31
C ASN A 321 -36.96 10.68 27.12
N GLY A 322 -36.52 9.99 28.17
CA GLY A 322 -35.37 10.40 28.97
C GLY A 322 -34.06 10.30 28.18
N CYS A 323 -33.13 11.23 28.44
CA CYS A 323 -31.76 11.16 27.92
C CYS A 323 -31.10 9.86 28.42
N ILE A 324 -30.68 8.99 27.50
CA ILE A 324 -29.98 7.74 27.81
C ILE A 324 -28.50 8.08 28.00
N GLU A 325 -28.05 8.03 29.25
CA GLU A 325 -26.65 8.25 29.61
C GLU A 325 -25.77 7.07 29.17
N GLY A 326 -24.48 7.34 28.93
CA GLY A 326 -23.52 6.31 28.55
C GLY A 326 -23.65 5.78 27.11
N MET A 327 -24.38 6.50 26.26
CA MET A 327 -24.51 6.24 24.82
C MET A 327 -24.10 7.48 24.03
N THR A 328 -23.61 7.30 22.80
CA THR A 328 -23.32 8.37 21.84
C THR A 328 -23.93 8.06 20.48
N VAL A 329 -24.23 9.10 19.71
CA VAL A 329 -24.74 8.98 18.33
C VAL A 329 -23.57 8.77 17.38
N LEU A 330 -23.63 7.73 16.54
CA LEU A 330 -22.58 7.38 15.57
C LEU A 330 -22.73 8.13 14.24
N ASN A 331 -23.96 8.23 13.75
CA ASN A 331 -24.31 8.85 12.48
C ASN A 331 -25.26 10.01 12.76
N ALA A 332 -24.70 11.15 13.19
CA ALA A 332 -25.49 12.32 13.54
C ALA A 332 -26.15 12.98 12.31
N GLU A 333 -25.61 12.75 11.11
CA GLU A 333 -26.19 13.20 9.86
C GLU A 333 -26.99 12.08 9.17
N ALA A 334 -28.16 12.45 8.62
CA ALA A 334 -29.10 11.52 7.98
C ALA A 334 -28.57 10.83 6.70
N ASP A 335 -27.38 11.17 6.23
CA ASP A 335 -26.74 10.57 5.05
C ASP A 335 -25.35 9.99 5.38
N GLN A 336 -25.03 9.74 6.66
CA GLN A 336 -23.73 9.18 7.05
C GLN A 336 -23.79 7.65 7.17
N GLY A 337 -23.57 6.93 6.05
CA GLY A 337 -23.58 5.46 6.01
C GLY A 337 -24.92 4.84 5.58
N TYR A 338 -24.98 3.51 5.49
CA TYR A 338 -26.21 2.77 5.17
C TYR A 338 -27.22 2.74 6.33
N GLU A 339 -26.76 2.93 7.56
CA GLU A 339 -27.61 3.01 8.75
C GLU A 339 -27.79 4.46 9.16
N GLN A 340 -29.01 4.96 8.99
CA GLN A 340 -29.30 6.38 8.92
C GLN A 340 -29.20 7.12 10.27
N ASN A 341 -29.12 6.40 11.38
CA ASN A 341 -28.93 6.91 12.73
C ASN A 341 -28.74 5.74 13.72
N ASP A 342 -27.56 5.58 14.29
CA ASP A 342 -27.27 4.51 15.26
C ASP A 342 -26.61 5.04 16.53
N ILE A 343 -26.73 4.27 17.62
CA ILE A 343 -26.17 4.58 18.93
C ILE A 343 -25.21 3.49 19.39
N ALA A 344 -24.10 3.89 20.01
CA ALA A 344 -23.18 2.97 20.65
C ALA A 344 -22.93 3.35 22.09
N HIS A 345 -22.55 2.35 22.89
CA HIS A 345 -22.05 2.59 24.23
C HIS A 345 -20.82 3.50 24.18
N CYS A 346 -20.80 4.45 25.10
CA CYS A 346 -19.65 5.32 25.28
C CYS A 346 -18.42 4.52 25.68
N GLY A 347 -17.37 4.71 24.92
CA GLY A 347 -16.08 4.07 25.11
C GLY A 347 -15.02 4.84 24.37
N LYS A 348 -13.82 4.27 24.29
CA LYS A 348 -12.80 4.75 23.36
C LYS A 348 -13.31 4.56 21.94
N CYS A 349 -13.30 5.57 21.08
CA CYS A 349 -13.66 5.48 19.65
C CYS A 349 -14.85 4.57 19.29
N PRO A 350 -16.08 4.87 19.75
CA PRO A 350 -17.28 4.08 19.43
C PRO A 350 -17.68 4.13 17.96
N GLU A 351 -17.16 5.10 17.19
CA GLU A 351 -17.43 5.30 15.75
C GLU A 351 -17.05 4.08 14.91
N TRP A 352 -16.04 3.32 15.37
CA TRP A 352 -15.48 2.19 14.65
C TRP A 352 -16.06 0.86 15.13
N SER A 353 -16.81 0.21 14.23
CA SER A 353 -17.32 -1.14 14.49
C SER A 353 -16.19 -2.18 14.51
N ALA A 354 -16.39 -3.29 15.21
CA ALA A 354 -15.42 -4.39 15.23
C ALA A 354 -15.12 -4.93 13.82
N SER A 355 -16.14 -4.99 12.95
CA SER A 355 -15.99 -5.38 11.55
C SER A 355 -15.14 -4.37 10.76
N ASP A 356 -15.31 -3.07 10.98
CA ASP A 356 -14.56 -2.02 10.30
C ASP A 356 -13.07 -2.08 10.66
N VAL A 357 -12.77 -2.16 11.96
CA VAL A 357 -11.38 -2.26 12.44
C VAL A 357 -10.73 -3.55 11.95
N GLN A 358 -11.46 -4.67 11.96
CA GLN A 358 -10.95 -5.94 11.44
C GLN A 358 -10.69 -5.87 9.93
N ALA A 359 -11.59 -5.26 9.14
CA ALA A 359 -11.40 -5.08 7.70
C ALA A 359 -10.17 -4.21 7.40
N TYR A 360 -9.99 -3.12 8.15
CA TYR A 360 -8.83 -2.23 8.04
C TYR A 360 -7.51 -2.97 8.35
N LEU A 361 -7.43 -3.66 9.49
CA LEU A 361 -6.23 -4.41 9.89
C LEU A 361 -5.93 -5.56 8.93
N ARG A 362 -6.98 -6.28 8.47
CA ARG A 362 -6.87 -7.30 7.43
C ARG A 362 -6.22 -6.70 6.19
N SER A 363 -6.71 -5.55 5.72
CA SER A 363 -6.15 -4.83 4.56
C SER A 363 -4.66 -4.52 4.72
N THR A 364 -4.29 -3.94 5.85
CA THR A 364 -2.89 -3.60 6.14
C THR A 364 -1.99 -4.84 6.17
N LEU A 365 -2.44 -5.94 6.78
CA LEU A 365 -1.66 -7.19 6.82
C LEU A 365 -1.55 -7.87 5.44
N HIS A 366 -2.61 -7.84 4.63
CA HIS A 366 -2.54 -8.36 3.26
C HIS A 366 -1.55 -7.57 2.40
N LEU A 367 -1.58 -6.23 2.50
CA LEU A 367 -0.64 -5.37 1.79
C LEU A 367 0.80 -5.60 2.26
N LEU A 368 1.00 -5.80 3.56
CA LEU A 368 2.29 -6.16 4.16
C LEU A 368 2.80 -7.51 3.65
N GLY A 369 1.95 -8.53 3.68
CA GLY A 369 2.26 -9.87 3.20
C GLY A 369 2.64 -9.87 1.72
N LEU A 370 1.90 -9.11 0.91
CA LEU A 370 2.19 -8.93 -0.52
C LEU A 370 3.52 -8.20 -0.77
N PHE A 371 3.80 -7.14 -0.02
CA PHE A 371 5.07 -6.44 -0.12
C PHE A 371 6.24 -7.38 0.21
N ALA A 372 6.11 -8.21 1.25
CA ALA A 372 7.12 -9.22 1.59
C ALA A 372 7.31 -10.26 0.47
N ILE A 373 6.22 -10.78 -0.13
CA ILE A 373 6.31 -11.70 -1.29
C ILE A 373 7.05 -11.04 -2.45
N LEU A 374 6.71 -9.79 -2.74
CA LEU A 374 7.33 -9.04 -3.82
C LEU A 374 8.83 -8.89 -3.60
N VAL A 375 9.26 -8.51 -2.40
CA VAL A 375 10.69 -8.46 -2.07
C VAL A 375 11.33 -9.86 -2.19
N CYS A 376 10.64 -10.93 -1.79
CA CYS A 376 11.12 -12.30 -1.98
C CYS A 376 11.36 -12.64 -3.46
N LEU A 377 10.45 -12.24 -4.36
CA LEU A 377 10.63 -12.44 -5.81
C LEU A 377 11.89 -11.73 -6.31
N PHE A 378 12.11 -10.49 -5.89
CA PHE A 378 13.34 -9.75 -6.19
C PHE A 378 14.59 -10.46 -5.64
N MET A 379 14.53 -10.96 -4.41
CA MET A 379 15.62 -11.71 -3.79
C MET A 379 15.93 -13.01 -4.55
N ILE A 380 14.93 -13.77 -4.99
CA ILE A 380 15.10 -14.98 -5.81
C ILE A 380 15.83 -14.63 -7.11
N VAL A 381 15.41 -13.55 -7.77
CA VAL A 381 16.03 -13.07 -9.00
C VAL A 381 17.50 -12.66 -8.76
N GLY A 382 17.77 -11.87 -7.72
CA GLY A 382 19.13 -11.46 -7.36
C GLY A 382 20.03 -12.62 -6.92
N PHE A 383 19.46 -13.59 -6.21
CA PHE A 383 20.13 -14.83 -5.79
C PHE A 383 20.52 -15.68 -7.00
N GLY A 384 19.59 -15.85 -7.95
CA GLY A 384 19.86 -16.53 -9.22
C GLY A 384 20.96 -15.86 -10.03
N SER A 385 20.91 -14.53 -10.17
CA SER A 385 21.96 -13.75 -10.86
C SER A 385 23.33 -13.93 -10.20
N ALA A 386 23.39 -13.94 -8.86
CA ALA A 386 24.65 -14.14 -8.13
C ALA A 386 25.21 -15.56 -8.29
N LEU A 387 24.35 -16.59 -8.29
CA LEU A 387 24.76 -17.97 -8.56
C LEU A 387 25.34 -18.14 -9.96
N ILE A 388 24.69 -17.56 -10.97
CA ILE A 388 25.17 -17.59 -12.36
C ILE A 388 26.52 -16.89 -12.46
N LEU A 389 26.67 -15.70 -11.86
CA LEU A 389 27.93 -14.98 -11.87
C LEU A 389 29.03 -15.80 -11.18
N ARG A 390 28.74 -16.40 -10.03
CA ARG A 390 29.69 -17.25 -9.30
C ARG A 390 30.18 -18.42 -10.15
N ARG A 391 29.26 -19.13 -10.83
CA ARG A 391 29.59 -20.24 -11.73
C ARG A 391 30.41 -19.77 -12.93
N SER A 392 30.08 -18.61 -13.52
CA SER A 392 30.87 -18.06 -14.63
C SER A 392 32.31 -17.74 -14.22
N LEU A 393 32.53 -17.23 -12.99
CA LEU A 393 33.86 -16.98 -12.45
C LEU A 393 34.64 -18.26 -12.14
N ALA A 394 33.97 -19.41 -11.94
CA ALA A 394 34.63 -20.70 -11.79
C ALA A 394 35.32 -21.14 -13.09
N GLY A 395 34.65 -20.93 -14.24
CA GLY A 395 35.20 -21.27 -15.56
C GLY A 395 36.31 -20.35 -16.05
N TYR A 396 36.47 -19.16 -15.47
CA TYR A 396 37.55 -18.23 -15.83
C TYR A 396 38.93 -18.60 -15.27
N GLN A 397 39.05 -19.70 -14.51
CA GLN A 397 40.24 -20.03 -13.74
C GLN A 397 41.15 -21.10 -14.36
N THR A 398 41.22 -21.23 -15.68
CA THR A 398 42.17 -22.15 -16.32
C THR A 398 43.28 -21.51 -17.15
N ASP A 399 43.30 -20.20 -17.41
CA ASP A 399 44.28 -19.62 -18.36
C ASP A 399 45.17 -18.52 -17.78
N SER A 400 45.57 -18.60 -16.50
CA SER A 400 46.66 -17.74 -16.04
C SER A 400 47.59 -18.38 -15.00
N ILE A 401 48.74 -18.76 -15.55
CA ILE A 401 50.10 -18.96 -14.98
C ILE A 401 50.39 -20.32 -14.40
#